data_AF-D8FU29-F1
#
_entry.id   AF-D8FU29-F1
#
_cell.length_a   1.000
_cell.length_b   1.000
_cell.length_c   1.000
_cell.angle_alpha   90.00
_cell.angle_beta   90.00
_cell.angle_gamma   90.00
#
_symmetry.space_group_name_H-M   'P 1'
#
loop_
_entity.id
_entity.type
_entity.pdbx_description
1 polymer ?
#
loop_
_entity_poly.entity_id
_entity_poly.type
_entity_poly.pdbx_seq_one_letter_code
_entity_poly.pdbx_strand_id
1 'polypeptide(L)'
;MVKLLNQHGKDIKAKAIYFFKEAYRLLKKGGVFTYFCSRGVESLSDTDRQLLRETGFLNMGGTVCSVNPPASCLYWHEKTMFAPIIIK
;
A
#
# COMPACT_ATOMS: atom_id res chain seq x y z
N MET A 1 0.96 17.52 -23.31
CA MET A 1 1.69 16.62 -22.39
C MET A 1 1.06 16.47 -20.99
N VAL A 2 0.13 17.35 -20.57
CA VAL A 2 -0.51 17.31 -19.22
C VAL A 2 -1.67 16.28 -19.10
N LYS A 3 -2.33 15.90 -20.20
CA LYS A 3 -3.47 14.95 -20.18
C LYS A 3 -3.08 13.48 -19.91
N LEU A 4 -1.87 13.06 -20.31
CA LEU A 4 -1.41 11.66 -20.17
C LEU A 4 -1.07 11.31 -18.71
N LEU A 5 -0.46 12.23 -17.97
CA LEU A 5 -0.12 12.03 -16.55
C LEU A 5 -1.36 11.84 -15.66
N ASN A 6 -2.47 12.50 -15.99
CA ASN A 6 -3.74 12.38 -15.25
C ASN A 6 -4.50 11.06 -15.48
N GLN A 7 -4.24 10.35 -16.58
CA GLN A 7 -4.85 9.04 -16.84
C GLN A 7 -4.11 7.92 -16.09
N HIS A 8 -2.77 7.94 -16.10
CA HIS A 8 -1.96 6.96 -15.38
C HIS A 8 -2.22 6.96 -13.85
N GLY A 9 -2.41 8.12 -13.23
CA GLY A 9 -2.75 8.21 -11.81
C GLY A 9 -4.12 7.64 -11.45
N LYS A 10 -5.09 7.70 -12.38
CA LYS A 10 -6.43 7.12 -12.19
C LYS A 10 -6.40 5.59 -12.26
N ASP A 11 -5.65 5.04 -13.20
CA ASP A 11 -5.55 3.58 -13.39
C ASP A 11 -4.90 2.87 -12.21
N ILE A 12 -3.88 3.50 -11.60
CA ILE A 12 -3.20 2.95 -10.41
C ILE A 12 -4.16 2.90 -9.21
N LYS A 13 -4.95 3.95 -9.00
CA LYS A 13 -5.96 3.98 -7.92
C LYS A 13 -7.04 2.91 -8.15
N ALA A 14 -7.53 2.77 -9.38
CA ALA A 14 -8.55 1.77 -9.71
C ALA A 14 -8.05 0.33 -9.44
N LYS A 15 -6.80 0.02 -9.81
CA LYS A 15 -6.18 -1.27 -9.53
C LYS A 15 -6.01 -1.54 -8.03
N ALA A 16 -5.58 -0.52 -7.27
CA ALA A 16 -5.44 -0.64 -5.81
C ALA A 16 -6.79 -0.90 -5.12
N ILE A 17 -7.83 -0.14 -5.48
CA ILE A 17 -9.20 -0.36 -4.99
C ILE A 17 -9.67 -1.79 -5.29
N TYR A 18 -9.49 -2.25 -6.52
CA TYR A 18 -9.89 -3.60 -6.91
C TYR A 18 -9.18 -4.67 -6.05
N PHE A 19 -7.87 -4.53 -5.86
CA PHE A 19 -7.10 -5.45 -5.03
C PHE A 19 -7.58 -5.45 -3.57
N PHE A 20 -7.77 -4.27 -2.95
CA PHE A 20 -8.24 -4.18 -1.57
C PHE A 20 -9.66 -4.73 -1.39
N LYS A 21 -10.55 -4.49 -2.36
CA LYS A 21 -11.91 -5.06 -2.35
C LYS A 21 -11.87 -6.60 -2.38
N GLU A 22 -11.04 -7.18 -3.22
CA GLU A 22 -10.89 -8.65 -3.28
C GLU A 22 -10.24 -9.21 -2.02
N ALA A 23 -9.23 -8.53 -1.47
CA ALA A 23 -8.64 -8.90 -0.18
C ALA A 23 -9.69 -8.91 0.94
N TYR A 24 -10.52 -7.86 1.02
CA TYR A 24 -11.60 -7.79 2.01
C TYR A 24 -12.61 -8.91 1.81
N ARG A 25 -13.00 -9.21 0.57
CA ARG A 25 -13.95 -10.30 0.26
C ARG A 25 -13.40 -11.67 0.71
N LEU A 26 -12.13 -11.94 0.43
CA LEU A 26 -11.51 -13.26 0.62
C LEU A 26 -11.07 -13.54 2.06
N LEU A 27 -10.68 -12.52 2.82
CA LEU A 27 -10.25 -12.69 4.20
C LEU A 27 -11.41 -13.16 5.10
N LYS A 28 -11.11 -14.05 6.05
CA LYS A 28 -11.98 -14.34 7.19
C LYS A 28 -11.99 -13.13 8.14
N LYS A 29 -12.98 -13.04 9.03
CA LYS A 29 -12.99 -12.05 10.11
C LYS A 29 -11.73 -12.21 10.98
N GLY A 30 -11.02 -11.12 11.23
CA GLY A 30 -9.71 -11.11 11.90
C GLY A 30 -8.54 -11.55 11.00
N GLY A 31 -8.80 -11.88 9.73
CA GLY A 31 -7.77 -12.21 8.75
C GLY A 31 -6.89 -11.00 8.45
N VAL A 32 -5.60 -11.27 8.26
CA VAL A 32 -4.58 -10.24 8.04
C VAL A 32 -4.04 -10.36 6.62
N PHE A 33 -3.82 -9.23 5.96
CA PHE A 33 -2.95 -9.17 4.79
C PHE A 33 -1.90 -8.06 4.94
N THR A 34 -0.83 -8.22 4.17
CA THR A 34 0.27 -7.27 4.04
C THR A 34 0.63 -7.10 2.56
N TYR A 35 1.25 -5.99 2.21
CA TYR A 35 1.70 -5.71 0.86
C TYR A 35 2.87 -4.74 0.87
N PHE A 36 3.63 -4.69 -0.22
CA PHE A 36 4.72 -3.73 -0.36
C PHE A 36 4.17 -2.30 -0.51
N CYS A 37 4.48 -1.43 0.45
CA CYS A 37 4.07 -0.03 0.44
C CYS A 37 5.20 0.85 -0.10
N SER A 38 5.15 1.20 -1.39
CA SER A 38 6.17 2.08 -2.01
C SER A 38 5.93 3.57 -1.77
N ARG A 39 4.72 3.94 -1.31
CA ARG A 39 4.31 5.35 -1.14
C ARG A 39 4.53 5.89 0.28
N GLY A 40 4.97 5.05 1.20
CA GLY A 40 5.19 5.41 2.59
C GLY A 40 6.27 4.54 3.21
N VAL A 41 7.32 5.18 3.71
CA VAL A 41 8.51 4.49 4.26
C VAL A 41 8.36 4.23 5.76
N GLU A 42 7.58 5.07 6.45
CA GLU A 42 7.36 4.99 7.90
C GLU A 42 5.91 4.68 8.28
N SER A 43 4.95 4.94 7.39
CA SER A 43 3.53 4.62 7.61
C SER A 43 2.75 4.56 6.30
N LEU A 44 1.49 4.10 6.36
CA LEU A 44 0.57 4.20 5.23
C LEU A 44 0.35 5.67 4.84
N SER A 45 0.46 5.95 3.54
CA SER A 45 0.07 7.25 2.98
C SER A 45 -1.42 7.52 3.21
N ASP A 46 -1.81 8.80 3.25
CA ASP A 46 -3.23 9.17 3.41
C ASP A 46 -4.11 8.61 2.29
N THR A 47 -3.56 8.51 1.08
CA THR A 47 -4.26 7.87 -0.05
C THR A 47 -4.47 6.39 0.20
N ASP A 48 -3.46 5.64 0.65
CA ASP A 48 -3.63 4.22 0.99
C ASP A 48 -4.68 4.03 2.09
N ARG A 49 -4.61 4.85 3.16
CA ARG A 49 -5.58 4.80 4.27
C ARG A 49 -7.00 5.06 3.79
N GLN A 50 -7.21 6.03 2.91
CA GLN A 50 -8.51 6.33 2.35
C GLN A 50 -9.05 5.14 1.52
N LEU A 51 -8.25 4.60 0.60
CA LEU A 51 -8.67 3.49 -0.25
C LEU A 51 -9.00 2.22 0.55
N LEU A 52 -8.22 1.93 1.59
CA LEU A 52 -8.47 0.81 2.50
C LEU A 52 -9.78 0.99 3.29
N ARG A 53 -10.06 2.21 3.78
CA ARG A 53 -11.34 2.53 4.44
C ARG A 53 -12.52 2.38 3.48
N GLU A 54 -12.40 2.87 2.25
CA GLU A 54 -13.43 2.76 1.22
C GLU A 54 -13.77 1.30 0.86
N THR A 55 -12.86 0.37 1.13
CA THR A 55 -13.05 -1.07 0.87
C THR A 55 -13.42 -1.90 2.10
N GLY A 56 -13.60 -1.25 3.25
CA GLY A 56 -14.13 -1.86 4.48
C GLY A 56 -13.09 -2.11 5.57
N PHE A 57 -11.80 -1.87 5.33
CA PHE A 57 -10.78 -2.03 6.36
C PHE A 57 -10.76 -0.84 7.31
N LEU A 58 -11.02 -1.12 8.60
CA LEU A 58 -11.01 -0.10 9.66
C LEU A 58 -9.78 -0.21 10.56
N ASN A 59 -9.19 -1.41 10.65
CA ASN A 59 -8.01 -1.68 11.46
C ASN A 59 -6.77 -1.82 10.57
N MET A 60 -5.92 -0.79 10.61
CA MET A 60 -4.74 -0.66 9.76
C MET A 60 -3.58 -0.11 10.58
N GLY A 61 -2.46 -0.83 10.56
CA GLY A 61 -1.21 -0.40 11.17
C GLY A 61 -0.03 -0.91 10.35
N GLY A 62 1.09 -1.13 11.01
CA GLY A 62 2.25 -1.77 10.40
C GLY A 62 3.50 -1.56 11.21
N THR A 63 4.61 -2.02 10.65
CA THR A 63 5.91 -1.95 11.29
C THR A 63 6.91 -1.34 10.33
N VAL A 64 7.76 -0.46 10.84
CA VAL A 64 8.94 0.02 10.09
C VAL A 64 10.06 -0.98 10.30
N CYS A 65 10.55 -1.54 9.20
CA CYS A 65 11.65 -2.50 9.19
C CYS A 65 12.90 -1.81 8.65
N SER A 66 14.05 -1.99 9.29
CA SER A 66 15.32 -1.55 8.72
C SER A 66 15.75 -2.50 7.60
N VAL A 67 16.29 -1.93 6.53
CA VAL A 67 16.80 -2.65 5.35
C VAL A 67 18.13 -2.05 4.91
N ASN A 68 18.95 -2.84 4.23
CA ASN A 68 20.22 -2.37 3.67
C ASN A 68 20.26 -2.65 2.16
N PRO A 69 19.61 -1.82 1.34
CA PRO A 69 19.65 -1.99 -0.11
C PRO A 69 21.11 -1.86 -0.61
N PRO A 70 21.51 -2.68 -1.61
CA PRO A 70 22.80 -2.53 -2.25
C PRO A 70 22.98 -1.13 -2.86
N ALA A 71 24.23 -0.64 -2.91
CA ALA A 71 24.52 0.65 -3.54
C ALA A 71 24.13 0.69 -5.04
N SER A 72 24.10 -0.47 -5.69
CA SER A 72 23.68 -0.64 -7.08
C SER A 72 22.15 -0.85 -7.25
N CYS A 73 21.36 -0.75 -6.18
CA CYS A 73 19.91 -0.90 -6.28
C CYS A 73 19.32 0.26 -7.10
N LEU A 74 18.55 -0.05 -8.15
CA LEU A 74 18.06 0.95 -9.09
C LEU A 74 16.74 1.61 -8.68
N TYR A 75 16.07 1.08 -7.65
CA TYR A 75 14.66 1.42 -7.38
C TYR A 75 14.31 1.57 -5.89
N TRP A 76 15.25 1.29 -4.99
CA TRP A 76 15.03 1.46 -3.54
C TRP A 76 16.33 1.87 -2.85
N HIS A 77 16.36 3.07 -2.31
CA HIS A 77 17.55 3.64 -1.65
C HIS A 77 17.35 3.87 -0.14
N GLU A 78 16.12 3.73 0.34
CA GLU A 78 15.79 3.94 1.75
C GLU A 78 16.36 2.83 2.63
N LYS A 79 16.79 3.21 3.84
CA LYS A 79 17.28 2.26 4.87
C LYS A 79 16.16 1.64 5.70
N THR A 80 14.93 1.94 5.35
CA THR A 80 13.74 1.44 6.01
C THR A 80 12.69 1.06 4.97
N MET A 81 11.75 0.19 5.36
CA MET A 81 10.55 -0.12 4.62
C MET A 81 9.38 -0.25 5.59
N PHE A 82 8.19 0.17 5.18
CA PHE A 82 6.99 -0.02 5.96
C PHE A 82 6.29 -1.32 5.53
N ALA A 83 6.00 -2.19 6.50
CA ALA A 83 5.22 -3.42 6.32
C ALA A 83 3.82 -3.21 6.93
N PRO A 84 2.79 -2.91 6.12
CA PRO A 84 1.42 -2.72 6.61
C PRO A 84 0.85 -4.00 7.21
N ILE A 85 0.05 -3.84 8.25
CA ILE A 85 -0.74 -4.90 8.86
C ILE A 85 -2.20 -4.47 8.75
N ILE A 86 -2.94 -5.08 7.83
CA ILE A 86 -4.34 -4.73 7.54
C ILE A 86 -5.25 -5.88 7.97
N ILE A 87 -6.21 -5.59 8.84
CA ILE A 87 -7.06 -6.60 9.49
C ILE A 87 -8.52 -6.39 9.06
N LYS A 88 -9.19 -7.47 8.63
CA LYS A 88 -10.63 -7.49 8.35
C LYS A 88 -11.48 -7.57 9.62
#